data_AF-A0A2G4G1R8-F1
#
_entry.id   AF-A0A2G4G1R8-F1
#
_cell.length_a   1.000
_cell.length_b   1.000
_cell.length_c   1.000
_cell.angle_alpha   90.00
_cell.angle_beta   90.00
_cell.angle_gamma   90.00
#
_symmetry.space_group_name_H-M   'P 1'
#
loop_
_entity.id
_entity.type
_entity.pdbx_description
1 polymer ?
#
loop_
_entity_poly.entity_id
_entity_poly.type
_entity_poly.pdbx_seq_one_letter_code
_entity_poly.pdbx_strand_id
1 'polypeptide(L)'
;MSGSATPSVATGFCRRRWLLQHRGDGRYLADLAEGRVLWTSHPERAWSCLWPQRAAQLVRRLADRLPPAERLQLVEARFTVQPKPRCASWPGHG
;
A
#
# COMPACT_ATOMS: atom_id res chain seq x y z
N MET A 1 -32.55 30.82 13.31
CA MET A 1 -31.18 31.07 12.83
C MET A 1 -30.63 29.74 12.34
N SER A 2 -30.75 29.47 11.04
CA SER A 2 -30.32 28.21 10.43
C SER A 2 -28.82 28.29 10.19
N GLY A 3 -28.04 27.59 11.02
CA GLY A 3 -26.61 27.44 10.86
C GLY A 3 -26.32 26.49 9.71
N SER A 4 -26.00 27.06 8.55
CA SER A 4 -25.53 26.34 7.37
C SER A 4 -24.19 25.67 7.70
N ALA A 5 -24.22 24.37 8.01
CA ALA A 5 -23.02 23.58 8.16
C ALA A 5 -22.34 23.47 6.78
N THR A 6 -21.23 24.18 6.61
CA THR A 6 -20.35 24.04 5.45
C THR A 6 -19.88 22.59 5.37
N PRO A 7 -20.04 21.88 4.24
CA PRO A 7 -19.41 20.59 4.07
C PRO A 7 -17.91 20.81 4.05
N SER A 8 -17.25 20.47 5.16
CA SER A 8 -15.80 20.41 5.23
C SER A 8 -15.37 19.37 4.20
N VAL A 9 -14.95 19.81 3.02
CA VAL A 9 -14.43 18.95 1.96
C VAL A 9 -13.24 18.22 2.56
N ALA A 10 -13.48 16.98 2.97
CA ALA A 10 -12.48 16.06 3.45
C ALA A 10 -11.61 15.71 2.24
N THR A 11 -10.63 16.56 1.93
CA THR A 11 -9.69 16.33 0.84
C THR A 11 -8.84 15.12 1.23
N GLY A 12 -9.28 13.93 0.83
CA GLY A 12 -8.52 12.70 1.01
C GLY A 12 -7.16 12.84 0.34
N PHE A 13 -6.11 12.40 1.02
CA PHE A 13 -4.78 12.38 0.45
C PHE A 13 -4.60 11.08 -0.35
N CYS A 14 -4.21 11.21 -1.61
CA CYS A 14 -3.87 10.07 -2.46
C CYS A 14 -2.42 9.65 -2.19
N ARG A 15 -2.22 8.47 -1.59
CA ARG A 15 -0.90 7.89 -1.37
C ARG A 15 -0.57 6.93 -2.50
N ARG A 16 0.46 7.26 -3.28
CA ARG A 16 1.03 6.37 -4.30
C ARG A 16 2.02 5.40 -3.67
N ARG A 17 1.99 4.14 -4.09
CA ARG A 17 2.95 3.11 -3.70
C ARG A 17 3.27 2.22 -4.90
N TRP A 18 4.53 1.85 -5.06
CA TRP A 18 4.91 0.84 -6.03
C TRP A 18 4.91 -0.53 -5.37
N LEU A 19 4.18 -1.47 -5.98
CA LEU A 19 4.00 -2.83 -5.48
C LEU A 19 4.58 -3.82 -6.49
N LEU A 20 5.12 -4.93 -5.98
CA LEU A 20 5.53 -6.05 -6.81
C LEU A 20 4.35 -7.01 -6.93
N GLN A 21 3.89 -7.28 -8.15
CA GLN A 21 2.75 -8.14 -8.43
C GLN A 21 3.17 -9.32 -9.29
N HIS A 22 2.63 -10.49 -9.00
CA HIS A 22 2.74 -11.66 -9.85
C HIS A 22 1.74 -11.57 -11.02
N ARG A 23 2.25 -11.66 -12.24
CA ARG A 23 1.47 -11.49 -13.49
C ARG A 23 0.41 -12.56 -13.69
N GLY A 24 0.65 -13.78 -13.21
CA GLY A 24 -0.24 -14.90 -13.49
C GLY A 24 -1.54 -14.91 -12.69
N ASP A 25 -1.53 -14.37 -11.47
CA ASP A 25 -2.68 -14.43 -10.55
C ASP A 25 -3.02 -13.09 -9.90
N GLY A 26 -2.27 -12.03 -10.20
CA GLY A 26 -2.52 -10.68 -9.71
C GLY A 26 -2.17 -10.48 -8.23
N ARG A 27 -1.56 -11.46 -7.55
CA ARG A 27 -1.19 -11.31 -6.13
C ARG A 27 0.04 -10.42 -5.96
N TYR A 28 0.08 -9.68 -4.86
CA TYR A 28 1.15 -8.75 -4.49
C TYR A 28 2.08 -9.37 -3.47
N LEU A 29 3.36 -9.01 -3.52
CA LEU A 29 4.31 -9.35 -2.49
C LEU A 29 3.89 -8.69 -1.17
N ALA A 30 3.59 -9.48 -0.14
CA ALA A 30 3.21 -9.00 1.18
C ALA A 30 4.41 -8.88 2.12
N ASP A 31 5.21 -9.95 2.19
CA ASP A 31 6.30 -10.05 3.15
C ASP A 31 7.34 -11.09 2.69
N LEU A 32 8.49 -11.04 3.34
CA LEU A 32 9.65 -11.89 3.16
C LEU A 32 10.12 -12.40 4.53
N ALA A 33 9.31 -13.27 5.15
CA ALA A 33 9.61 -13.84 6.45
C ALA A 33 10.36 -15.17 6.31
N GLU A 34 11.48 -15.34 7.04
CA GLU A 34 12.21 -16.61 7.22
C GLU A 34 12.48 -17.39 5.91
N GLY A 35 12.75 -16.66 4.83
CA GLY A 35 13.07 -17.23 3.53
C GLY A 35 11.88 -17.73 2.71
N ARG A 36 10.65 -17.42 3.12
CA ARG A 36 9.44 -17.64 2.32
C ARG A 36 8.85 -16.32 1.86
N VAL A 37 8.39 -16.32 0.62
CA VAL A 37 7.70 -15.18 0.01
C VAL A 37 6.22 -15.30 0.30
N LEU A 38 5.64 -14.31 0.97
CA LEU A 38 4.21 -14.23 1.21
C LEU A 38 3.53 -13.37 0.15
N TRP A 39 2.44 -13.88 -0.41
CA TRP A 39 1.64 -13.23 -1.44
C TRP A 39 0.26 -12.88 -0.89
N THR A 40 -0.28 -11.73 -1.28
CA THR A 40 -1.61 -11.25 -0.86
C THR A 40 -2.42 -10.76 -2.06
N SER A 41 -3.74 -10.94 -2.01
CA SER A 41 -4.67 -10.28 -2.94
C SER A 41 -5.00 -8.84 -2.54
N HIS A 42 -4.57 -8.41 -1.34
CA HIS A 42 -4.90 -7.12 -0.74
C HIS A 42 -3.72 -6.13 -0.90
N PRO A 43 -3.80 -5.18 -1.85
CA PRO A 43 -2.69 -4.27 -2.15
C PRO A 43 -2.30 -3.37 -0.96
N GLU A 44 -3.21 -3.09 -0.04
CA GLU A 44 -2.96 -2.30 1.18
C GLU A 44 -2.03 -3.02 2.18
N ARG A 45 -1.98 -4.35 2.10
CA ARG A 45 -1.08 -5.20 2.90
C ARG A 45 0.23 -5.52 2.19
N ALA A 46 0.38 -5.09 0.94
CA ALA A 46 1.56 -5.38 0.14
C ALA A 46 2.78 -4.56 0.59
N TRP A 47 3.95 -5.14 0.39
CA TRP A 47 5.22 -4.47 0.58
C TRP A 47 5.38 -3.36 -0.46
N SER A 48 5.50 -2.13 0.03
CA SER A 48 5.77 -0.98 -0.81
C SER A 48 7.26 -0.92 -1.13
N CYS A 49 7.61 -1.20 -2.37
CA CYS A 49 8.90 -0.85 -2.90
C CYS A 49 8.88 0.68 -3.06
N LEU A 50 9.62 1.44 -2.25
CA LEU A 50 9.56 2.90 -2.31
C LEU A 50 9.92 3.46 -3.70
N TRP A 51 10.64 2.70 -4.54
CA TRP A 51 11.04 3.07 -5.90
C TRP A 51 11.45 1.83 -6.75
N PRO A 52 11.38 1.91 -8.10
CA PRO A 52 11.66 0.81 -9.02
C PRO A 52 13.04 0.14 -8.85
N GLN A 53 14.10 0.92 -8.58
CA GLN A 53 15.44 0.39 -8.38
C GLN A 53 15.52 -0.57 -7.18
N ARG A 54 14.76 -0.27 -6.12
CA ARG A 54 14.72 -1.12 -4.91
C ARG A 54 13.96 -2.41 -5.18
N ALA A 55 12.93 -2.38 -6.02
CA ALA A 55 12.25 -3.58 -6.48
C ALA A 55 13.17 -4.47 -7.31
N ALA A 56 13.94 -3.90 -8.23
CA ALA A 56 14.92 -4.65 -9.02
C ALA A 56 16.01 -5.30 -8.14
N GLN A 57 16.53 -4.58 -7.14
CA GLN A 57 17.47 -5.16 -6.17
C GLN A 57 16.85 -6.29 -5.35
N LEU A 58 15.58 -6.16 -4.97
CA LEU A 58 14.85 -7.19 -4.23
C LEU A 58 14.67 -8.46 -5.07
N VAL A 59 14.24 -8.31 -6.33
CA VAL A 59 14.12 -9.44 -7.27
C VAL A 59 15.46 -10.15 -7.47
N ARG A 60 16.56 -9.39 -7.65
CA ARG A 60 17.90 -9.97 -7.80
C ARG A 60 18.38 -10.71 -6.56
N ARG A 61 18.15 -10.16 -5.36
CA ARG A 61 18.59 -10.78 -4.08
C ARG A 61 17.79 -12.02 -3.73
N LEU A 62 16.60 -12.16 -4.29
CA LEU A 62 15.66 -13.24 -3.96
C LEU A 62 15.31 -14.04 -5.21
N ALA A 63 16.20 -14.07 -6.21
CA ALA A 63 15.97 -14.77 -7.47
C ALA A 63 15.64 -16.26 -7.25
N ASP A 64 16.24 -16.88 -6.23
CA ASP A 64 15.99 -18.28 -5.86
C ASP A 64 14.65 -18.52 -5.14
N ARG A 65 13.99 -17.45 -4.67
CA ARG A 65 12.80 -17.53 -3.80
C ARG A 65 11.56 -16.91 -4.45
N LEU A 66 11.76 -15.98 -5.36
CA LEU A 66 10.69 -15.35 -6.12
C LEU A 66 10.42 -16.14 -7.40
N PRO A 67 9.19 -16.04 -7.94
CA PRO A 67 8.92 -16.46 -9.30
C PRO A 67 9.91 -15.81 -10.27
N PRO A 68 10.16 -16.44 -11.44
CA PRO A 68 10.97 -15.86 -12.48
C PRO A 68 10.56 -14.41 -12.79
N ALA A 69 11.54 -13.55 -13.06
CA ALA A 69 11.32 -12.10 -13.21
C ALA A 69 10.29 -11.77 -14.31
N GLU A 70 10.19 -12.60 -15.35
CA GLU A 70 9.20 -12.48 -16.42
C GLU A 70 7.74 -12.66 -15.96
N ARG A 71 7.54 -13.30 -14.79
CA ARG A 71 6.24 -13.48 -14.12
C ARG A 71 5.96 -12.39 -13.09
N LEU A 72 6.86 -11.42 -12.92
CA LEU A 72 6.71 -10.32 -11.98
C LEU A 72 6.52 -9.00 -12.75
N GLN A 73 5.74 -8.09 -12.16
CA GLN A 73 5.59 -6.73 -12.64
C GLN A 73 5.56 -5.74 -11.50
N LEU A 74 6.05 -4.54 -11.77
CA LEU A 74 5.95 -3.42 -10.86
C LEU A 74 4.71 -2.60 -11.22
N VAL A 75 3.82 -2.38 -10.25
CA VAL A 75 2.57 -1.65 -10.46
C VAL A 75 2.47 -0.47 -9.50
N GLU A 76 1.99 0.66 -9.99
CA GLU A 76 1.66 1.82 -9.15
C GLU A 76 0.24 1.65 -8.60
N ALA A 77 0.11 1.52 -7.28
CA ALA A 77 -1.16 1.52 -6.59
C ALA A 77 -1.43 2.90 -5.96
N ARG A 78 -2.67 3.37 -6.10
CA ARG A 78 -3.16 4.64 -5.54
C ARG A 78 -4.15 4.33 -4.43
N PHE A 79 -3.79 4.70 -3.21
CA PHE A 79 -4.64 4.52 -2.04
C PHE A 79 -5.24 5.86 -1.65
N THR A 80 -6.57 5.93 -1.65
CA THR A 80 -7.28 7.08 -1.09
C THR A 80 -7.30 6.94 0.42
N VAL A 81 -6.55 7.79 1.10
CA VAL A 81 -6.60 7.87 2.56
C VAL A 81 -7.68 8.87 2.91
N GLN A 82 -8.79 8.37 3.47
CA GLN A 82 -9.75 9.27 4.08
C GLN A 82 -9.04 10.00 5.23
N PRO A 83 -9.17 11.34 5.32
CA PRO A 83 -8.60 12.06 6.44
C PRO A 83 -9.27 11.48 7.69
N LYS A 84 -8.45 10.96 8.61
CA LYS A 84 -8.95 10.51 9.90
C LYS A 84 -9.77 11.66 10.47
N PRO A 85 -11.06 11.46 10.83
CA PRO A 85 -11.81 12.52 11.48
C PRO A 85 -10.94 12.98 12.65
N ARG A 86 -10.64 14.29 12.71
CA ARG A 86 -10.00 14.86 13.89
C ARG A 86 -10.81 14.33 15.06
N CYS A 87 -10.18 13.58 15.97
CA CYS A 87 -10.86 13.08 17.14
C CYS A 87 -11.55 14.28 17.78
N ALA A 88 -12.87 14.35 17.67
CA ALA A 88 -13.65 15.32 18.40
C ALA A 88 -13.37 15.00 19.85
N SER A 89 -12.64 15.90 20.52
CA SER A 89 -12.52 16.04 21.97
C SER A 89 -12.53 14.74 22.78
N TRP A 90 -11.43 14.42 23.46
CA TRP A 90 -11.56 13.69 24.73
C TRP A 90 -12.48 14.53 25.63
N PRO A 91 -13.70 14.08 25.97
CA PRO A 91 -14.49 14.77 26.97
C PRO A 91 -13.95 14.31 28.33
N GLY A 92 -13.15 15.15 28.98
CA GLY A 92 -12.75 14.90 30.36
C GLY A 92 -11.32 15.27 30.69
N HIS A 93 -11.09 16.56 30.87
CA HIS A 93 -10.32 17.04 32.02
C HIS A 93 -11.04 18.33 32.46
N GLY A 94 -12.08 18.12 33.27
CA GLY A 94 -12.57 19.13 34.20
C GLY A 94 -11.74 19.10 35.48
#